data_AF-A0A8H4TSJ2-F1
#
_entry.id   AF-A0A8H4TSJ2-F1
#
_cell.length_a   1.000
_cell.length_b   1.000
_cell.length_c   1.000
_cell.angle_alpha   90.00
_cell.angle_beta   90.00
_cell.angle_gamma   90.00
#
_symmetry.space_group_name_H-M   'P 1'
#
loop_
_entity.id
_entity.type
_entity.pdbx_description
1 polymer ?
#
loop_
_entity_poly.entity_id
_entity_poly.type
_entity_poly.pdbx_seq_one_letter_code
_entity_poly.pdbx_strand_id
1 'polypeptide(L)'
;MGVGPPRLDKYNKILSRLFEFLALFFILKRIDGPHVVTTQAPTDPQGIRRRFLKGLSFICDYQKGGDTTTSIALESKQNGVVFWIAANLTPYDNVLAFLSDILRDLRRGPKVTEADRQALKDRLTRRSVDFAASRLKKECKFLARAANSCEKYLKTNAAAIQTVGVNGLLDWLPQFCSATRTDSLAVCQTAYNARHDPQMATLKALSQELSVGPKEIAESFRNVRHFVGRLAERVRVPDNLVHDALLLGPLLSSYEIKRVEGPVSAKVPVADGLRNLNSILKRMLPANDSRLEDMQHYLERLDGPMKLEDAIRDMYDEEKKQPHVHAEIQMLEEFHRNKRSFVEHDRYIACSKLACLCCKFYFRHHPGGFVEPESHQKAYLNWRPIDLPGGRENEHWEDQRRALGMLSKELSNAVLEQIVTRQQPTPWQSDSVTNISATMGSVNLSEVEEVFESGDGGSDDSASLAHLNEDDYDGKFEDSDDESDGGAGLED
;
A
#
# COMPACT_ATOMS: atom_id res chain seq x y z
N MET A 1 -7.76 35.12 10.36
CA MET A 1 -7.67 34.49 11.70
C MET A 1 -9.05 34.01 12.10
N GLY A 2 -9.29 32.69 12.08
CA GLY A 2 -10.57 32.13 12.52
C GLY A 2 -10.55 31.90 14.03
N VAL A 3 -11.51 32.48 14.74
CA VAL A 3 -11.73 32.21 16.17
C VAL A 3 -12.52 30.91 16.29
N GLY A 4 -11.86 29.78 16.06
CA GLY A 4 -12.43 28.47 16.37
C GLY A 4 -12.68 28.32 17.87
N PRO A 5 -13.67 27.51 18.30
CA PRO A 5 -13.93 27.29 19.71
C PRO A 5 -12.70 26.68 20.42
N PRO A 6 -12.45 27.01 21.69
CA PRO A 6 -11.33 26.42 22.43
C PRO A 6 -11.46 24.90 22.44
N ARG A 7 -10.36 24.20 22.12
CA ARG A 7 -10.30 22.73 22.13
C ARG A 7 -10.46 22.26 23.57
N LEU A 8 -11.67 22.06 24.05
CA LEU A 8 -11.96 21.54 25.40
C LEU A 8 -12.37 20.07 25.37
N ASP A 9 -13.10 19.69 24.33
CA ASP A 9 -13.52 18.30 24.09
C ASP A 9 -12.31 17.37 23.86
N LYS A 10 -12.30 16.23 24.55
CA LYS A 10 -11.17 15.29 24.54
C LYS A 10 -11.03 14.58 23.19
N TYR A 11 -12.14 14.31 22.51
CA TYR A 11 -12.13 13.65 21.20
C TYR A 11 -11.58 14.58 20.12
N ASN A 12 -12.09 15.81 20.06
CA ASN A 12 -11.58 16.83 19.17
C ASN A 12 -10.11 17.17 19.44
N LYS A 13 -9.66 17.16 20.71
CA LYS A 13 -8.23 17.36 21.03
C LYS A 13 -7.34 16.30 20.40
N ILE A 14 -7.71 15.02 20.49
CA ILE A 14 -6.87 13.93 19.95
C ILE A 14 -6.87 13.93 18.42
N LEU A 15 -8.04 14.14 17.79
CA LEU A 15 -8.13 14.28 16.34
C LEU A 15 -7.34 15.49 15.83
N SER A 16 -7.43 16.65 16.52
CA SER A 16 -6.67 17.84 16.12
C SER A 16 -5.17 17.57 16.13
N ARG A 17 -4.65 16.94 17.19
CA ARG A 17 -3.22 16.60 17.30
C ARG A 17 -2.79 15.63 16.20
N LEU A 18 -3.57 14.57 16.02
CA LEU A 18 -3.33 13.56 14.99
C LEU A 18 -3.16 14.18 13.61
N PHE A 19 -4.14 14.99 13.19
CA PHE A 19 -4.10 15.56 11.84
C PHE A 19 -3.00 16.62 11.69
N GLU A 20 -2.70 17.39 12.73
CA GLU A 20 -1.57 18.33 12.71
C GLU A 20 -0.24 17.61 12.51
N PHE A 21 -0.03 16.50 13.22
CA PHE A 21 1.20 15.72 13.10
C PHE A 21 1.27 14.97 11.78
N LEU A 22 0.13 14.44 11.30
CA LEU A 22 0.03 13.85 9.97
C LEU A 22 0.35 14.87 8.87
N ALA A 23 -0.13 16.10 9.00
CA ALA A 23 0.15 17.15 8.04
C ALA A 23 1.65 17.49 8.01
N LEU A 24 2.26 17.73 9.17
CA LEU A 24 3.70 17.97 9.26
C LEU A 24 4.52 16.80 8.74
N PHE A 25 4.13 15.57 9.08
CA PHE A 25 4.79 14.37 8.57
C PHE A 25 4.74 14.31 7.06
N PHE A 26 3.58 14.56 6.46
CA PHE A 26 3.42 14.51 5.02
C PHE A 26 4.27 15.55 4.29
N ILE A 27 4.39 16.76 4.85
CA ILE A 27 5.17 17.84 4.25
C ILE A 27 6.67 17.61 4.43
N LEU A 28 7.13 17.25 5.64
CA LEU A 28 8.55 17.24 5.98
C LEU A 28 9.24 15.90 5.69
N LYS A 29 8.52 14.78 5.80
CA LYS A 29 9.10 13.43 5.69
C LYS A 29 8.49 12.59 4.58
N ARG A 30 7.15 12.62 4.46
CA ARG A 30 6.30 11.90 3.48
C ARG A 30 6.34 10.36 3.57
N ILE A 31 7.52 9.77 3.77
CA ILE A 31 7.78 8.33 3.77
C ILE A 31 8.73 7.97 4.92
N ASP A 32 8.38 6.95 5.70
CA ASP A 32 9.15 6.46 6.84
C ASP A 32 10.04 5.25 6.48
N GLY A 33 10.92 5.44 5.49
CA GLY A 33 11.85 4.40 5.04
C GLY A 33 11.30 3.42 3.96
N PRO A 34 12.02 2.32 3.71
CA PRO A 34 11.67 1.36 2.65
C PRO A 34 10.42 0.54 2.99
N HIS A 35 9.86 -0.16 2.01
CA HIS A 35 8.76 -1.10 2.25
C HIS A 35 9.11 -2.11 3.34
N VAL A 36 8.17 -2.32 4.27
CA VAL A 36 8.23 -3.39 5.26
C VAL A 36 7.41 -4.55 4.72
N VAL A 37 8.07 -5.61 4.27
CA VAL A 37 7.45 -6.79 3.66
C VAL A 37 8.07 -8.08 4.19
N THR A 38 7.27 -9.14 4.29
CA THR A 38 7.74 -10.49 4.56
C THR A 38 8.16 -11.15 3.25
N THR A 39 9.43 -11.50 3.12
CA THR A 39 10.03 -11.97 1.86
C THR A 39 10.01 -13.48 1.66
N GLN A 40 9.68 -14.25 2.70
CA GLN A 40 9.75 -15.71 2.65
C GLN A 40 8.47 -16.32 2.08
N ALA A 41 8.64 -17.33 1.22
CA ALA A 41 7.53 -18.13 0.73
C ALA A 41 6.90 -18.89 1.90
N PRO A 42 5.57 -18.95 1.99
CA PRO A 42 4.92 -19.67 3.07
C PRO A 42 5.17 -21.17 2.92
N THR A 43 5.69 -21.78 3.99
CA THR A 43 5.91 -23.23 4.08
C THR A 43 4.91 -23.90 5.03
N ASP A 44 4.25 -23.11 5.88
CA ASP A 44 3.29 -23.58 6.87
C ASP A 44 1.82 -23.32 6.45
N PRO A 45 0.85 -24.06 7.01
CA PRO A 45 -0.57 -23.87 6.70
C PRO A 45 -1.07 -22.44 6.95
N GLN A 46 -0.55 -21.77 8.00
CA GLN A 46 -0.89 -20.38 8.31
C GLN A 46 -0.42 -19.45 7.18
N GLY A 47 0.84 -19.53 6.76
CA GLY A 47 1.37 -18.73 5.66
C GLY A 47 0.64 -18.96 4.34
N ILE A 48 0.27 -20.22 4.04
CA ILE A 48 -0.50 -20.58 2.84
C ILE A 48 -1.89 -19.92 2.90
N ARG A 49 -2.58 -19.98 4.04
CA ARG A 49 -3.85 -19.26 4.24
C ARG A 49 -3.69 -17.75 4.05
N ARG A 50 -2.65 -17.14 4.61
CA ARG A 50 -2.39 -15.70 4.45
C ARG A 50 -2.14 -15.32 2.98
N ARG A 51 -1.36 -16.12 2.25
CA ARG A 51 -1.13 -15.93 0.79
C ARG A 51 -2.43 -16.07 0.01
N PHE A 52 -3.25 -17.06 0.33
CA PHE A 52 -4.56 -17.26 -0.27
C PHE A 52 -5.45 -16.02 -0.11
N LEU A 53 -5.56 -15.50 1.12
CA LEU A 53 -6.33 -14.28 1.39
C LEU A 53 -5.77 -13.04 0.67
N LYS A 54 -4.45 -12.84 0.69
CA LYS A 54 -3.81 -11.75 -0.10
C LYS A 54 -4.13 -11.88 -1.59
N GLY A 55 -4.13 -13.10 -2.12
CA GLY A 55 -4.48 -13.38 -3.51
C GLY A 55 -5.93 -13.01 -3.83
N LEU A 56 -6.87 -13.39 -2.96
CA LEU A 56 -8.28 -13.01 -3.10
C LEU A 56 -8.47 -11.49 -3.01
N SER A 57 -7.82 -10.82 -2.06
CA SER A 57 -7.85 -9.36 -1.95
C SER A 57 -7.31 -8.69 -3.23
N PHE A 58 -6.20 -9.21 -3.78
CA PHE A 58 -5.59 -8.66 -5.01
C PHE A 58 -6.50 -8.76 -6.23
N ILE A 59 -7.15 -9.90 -6.47
CA ILE A 59 -8.03 -10.07 -7.64
C ILE A 59 -9.33 -9.27 -7.51
N CYS A 60 -9.77 -8.97 -6.28
CA CYS A 60 -10.93 -8.12 -6.02
C CYS A 60 -10.62 -6.62 -6.20
N ASP A 61 -9.36 -6.18 -6.18
CA ASP A 61 -8.97 -4.79 -6.45
C ASP A 61 -8.88 -4.51 -7.97
N TYR A 62 -9.99 -4.01 -8.51
CA TYR A 62 -10.25 -3.96 -9.94
C TYR A 62 -10.11 -2.57 -10.59
N GLN A 63 -9.99 -1.48 -9.81
CA GLN A 63 -9.75 -0.12 -10.30
C GLN A 63 -8.41 0.44 -9.86
N LYS A 64 -7.86 1.37 -10.65
CA LYS A 64 -6.73 2.21 -10.22
C LYS A 64 -7.31 3.43 -9.51
N GLY A 65 -6.77 3.79 -8.34
CA GLY A 65 -7.21 5.00 -7.61
C GLY A 65 -7.26 4.85 -6.09
N GLY A 66 -7.28 3.62 -5.56
CA GLY A 66 -7.31 3.41 -4.10
C GLY A 66 -8.68 2.99 -3.59
N ASP A 67 -9.75 3.45 -4.22
CA ASP A 67 -11.14 3.19 -3.80
C ASP A 67 -11.49 1.70 -3.70
N THR A 68 -11.02 0.88 -4.64
CA THR A 68 -11.26 -0.57 -4.66
C THR A 68 -10.19 -1.37 -3.91
N THR A 69 -9.29 -0.71 -3.16
CA THR A 69 -8.32 -1.41 -2.30
C THR A 69 -9.09 -2.31 -1.35
N THR A 70 -8.88 -3.61 -1.48
CA THR A 70 -9.74 -4.62 -0.86
C THR A 70 -9.01 -5.28 0.30
N SER A 71 -9.71 -5.43 1.42
CA SER A 71 -9.24 -6.21 2.58
C SER A 71 -10.14 -7.42 2.81
N ILE A 72 -9.54 -8.56 3.15
CA ILE A 72 -10.26 -9.81 3.45
C ILE A 72 -9.76 -10.42 4.75
N ALA A 73 -10.69 -10.90 5.58
CA ALA A 73 -10.41 -11.66 6.79
C ALA A 73 -11.37 -12.84 6.93
N LEU A 74 -10.99 -13.82 7.74
CA LEU A 74 -11.76 -15.04 7.96
C LEU A 74 -12.30 -15.14 9.37
N GLU A 75 -13.62 -15.27 9.49
CA GLU A 75 -14.27 -15.58 10.75
C GLU A 75 -14.62 -17.07 10.81
N SER A 76 -14.26 -17.72 11.93
CA SER A 76 -14.68 -19.06 12.26
C SER A 76 -16.11 -19.06 12.82
N LYS A 77 -16.95 -19.96 12.31
CA LYS A 77 -18.30 -20.25 12.81
C LYS A 77 -18.43 -21.74 13.09
N GLN A 78 -19.46 -22.13 13.84
CA GLN A 78 -19.74 -23.54 14.17
C GLN A 78 -19.86 -24.43 12.93
N ASN A 79 -20.45 -23.91 11.84
CA ASN A 79 -20.77 -24.68 10.63
C ASN A 79 -20.00 -24.21 9.38
N GLY A 80 -18.84 -23.57 9.55
CA GLY A 80 -18.02 -23.14 8.42
C GLY A 80 -17.27 -21.83 8.68
N VAL A 81 -16.96 -21.14 7.59
CA VAL A 81 -16.16 -19.91 7.62
C VAL A 81 -16.89 -18.76 6.92
N VAL A 82 -16.73 -17.55 7.43
CA VAL A 82 -17.18 -16.34 6.74
C VAL A 82 -15.97 -15.61 6.17
N PHE A 83 -15.98 -15.41 4.85
CA PHE A 83 -15.09 -14.49 4.16
C PHE A 83 -15.66 -13.07 4.27
N TRP A 84 -15.07 -12.27 5.15
CA TRP A 84 -15.39 -10.86 5.25
C TRP A 84 -14.61 -10.06 4.22
N ILE A 85 -15.28 -9.19 3.48
CA ILE A 85 -14.66 -8.30 2.49
C ILE A 85 -14.97 -6.83 2.79
N ALA A 86 -13.93 -6.01 2.84
CA ALA A 86 -14.02 -4.55 2.94
C ALA A 86 -13.27 -3.91 1.77
N ALA A 87 -13.62 -2.68 1.42
CA ALA A 87 -12.82 -1.85 0.53
C ALA A 87 -12.88 -0.38 0.98
N ASN A 88 -11.94 0.45 0.51
CA ASN A 88 -11.89 1.86 0.91
C ASN A 88 -13.24 2.57 0.65
N LEU A 89 -13.88 2.23 -0.48
CA LEU A 89 -15.32 2.40 -0.66
C LEU A 89 -16.02 1.05 -0.50
N THR A 90 -17.21 1.03 0.11
CA THR A 90 -17.98 -0.20 0.35
C THR A 90 -18.03 -1.07 -0.91
N PRO A 91 -17.66 -2.37 -0.85
CA PRO A 91 -17.71 -3.26 -2.01
C PRO A 91 -19.11 -3.34 -2.62
N TYR A 92 -19.19 -3.11 -3.92
CA TYR A 92 -20.41 -3.32 -4.71
C TYR A 92 -20.73 -4.81 -4.86
N ASP A 93 -22.01 -5.13 -5.11
CA ASP A 93 -22.50 -6.52 -5.22
C ASP A 93 -21.80 -7.34 -6.31
N ASN A 94 -21.31 -6.69 -7.37
CA ASN A 94 -20.54 -7.36 -8.42
C ASN A 94 -19.20 -7.91 -7.90
N VAL A 95 -18.58 -7.27 -6.91
CA VAL A 95 -17.35 -7.78 -6.26
C VAL A 95 -17.65 -9.05 -5.48
N LEU A 96 -18.77 -9.08 -4.75
CA LEU A 96 -19.20 -10.26 -3.99
C LEU A 96 -19.56 -11.42 -4.95
N ALA A 97 -20.26 -11.12 -6.04
CA ALA A 97 -20.58 -12.09 -7.08
C ALA A 97 -19.30 -12.66 -7.74
N PHE A 98 -18.34 -11.78 -8.06
CA PHE A 98 -17.04 -12.19 -8.58
C PHE A 98 -16.29 -13.11 -7.61
N LEU A 99 -16.16 -12.71 -6.33
CA LEU A 99 -15.49 -13.52 -5.32
C LEU A 99 -16.21 -14.88 -5.11
N SER A 100 -17.54 -14.88 -5.12
CA SER A 100 -18.35 -16.10 -5.03
C SER A 100 -18.06 -17.06 -6.19
N ASP A 101 -17.99 -16.55 -7.41
CA ASP A 101 -17.63 -17.32 -8.59
C ASP A 101 -16.21 -17.92 -8.50
N ILE A 102 -15.23 -17.13 -8.03
CA ILE A 102 -13.85 -17.59 -7.83
C ILE A 102 -13.80 -18.72 -6.78
N LEU A 103 -14.39 -18.51 -5.60
CA LEU A 103 -14.39 -19.50 -4.53
C LEU A 103 -15.15 -20.78 -4.92
N ARG A 104 -16.23 -20.65 -5.70
CA ARG A 104 -16.98 -21.80 -6.25
C ARG A 104 -16.14 -22.60 -7.23
N ASP A 105 -15.41 -21.92 -8.12
CA ASP A 105 -14.52 -22.56 -9.09
C ASP A 105 -13.37 -23.28 -8.36
N LEU A 106 -12.78 -22.65 -7.34
CA LEU A 106 -11.73 -23.25 -6.50
C LEU A 106 -12.24 -24.47 -5.70
N ARG A 107 -13.45 -24.40 -5.13
CA ARG A 107 -14.08 -25.51 -4.40
C ARG A 107 -14.36 -26.72 -5.30
N ARG A 108 -14.82 -26.48 -6.53
CA ARG A 108 -15.13 -27.54 -7.50
C ARG A 108 -13.88 -28.09 -8.18
N GLY A 109 -12.84 -27.27 -8.25
CA GLY A 109 -11.80 -27.32 -9.29
C GLY A 109 -10.54 -28.17 -9.09
N PRO A 110 -10.25 -28.88 -7.99
CA PRO A 110 -9.03 -29.67 -7.96
C PRO A 110 -9.36 -31.16 -7.85
N LYS A 111 -9.79 -31.79 -8.94
CA LYS A 111 -10.08 -33.22 -8.91
C LYS A 111 -9.46 -33.91 -10.12
N VAL A 112 -8.27 -34.45 -9.88
CA VAL A 112 -7.64 -35.61 -10.54
C VAL A 112 -6.43 -35.33 -11.44
N THR A 113 -6.44 -34.40 -12.42
CA THR A 113 -5.31 -34.28 -13.37
C THR A 113 -4.60 -32.92 -13.41
N GLU A 114 -3.37 -32.89 -13.92
CA GLU A 114 -2.63 -31.64 -14.17
C GLU A 114 -3.30 -30.77 -15.25
N ALA A 115 -3.94 -31.40 -16.25
CA ALA A 115 -4.68 -30.70 -17.28
C ALA A 115 -5.88 -29.93 -16.70
N ASP A 116 -6.61 -30.54 -15.75
CA ASP A 116 -7.72 -29.87 -15.07
C ASP A 116 -7.24 -28.67 -14.25
N ARG A 117 -6.10 -28.83 -13.57
CA ARG A 117 -5.46 -27.73 -12.83
C ARG A 117 -5.07 -26.59 -13.75
N GLN A 118 -4.47 -26.87 -14.91
CA GLN A 118 -4.13 -25.84 -15.88
C GLN A 118 -5.37 -25.14 -16.44
N ALA A 119 -6.42 -25.88 -16.79
CA ALA A 119 -7.67 -25.30 -17.27
C ALA A 119 -8.37 -24.41 -16.21
N LEU A 120 -8.26 -24.75 -14.93
CA LEU A 120 -8.73 -23.89 -13.84
C LEU A 120 -7.88 -22.62 -13.72
N LYS A 121 -6.55 -22.72 -13.75
CA LYS A 121 -5.64 -21.56 -13.73
C LYS A 121 -5.98 -20.58 -14.86
N ASP A 122 -6.09 -21.08 -16.09
CA ASP A 122 -6.40 -20.25 -17.27
C ASP A 122 -7.75 -19.54 -17.12
N ARG A 123 -8.76 -20.25 -16.60
CA ARG A 123 -10.10 -19.68 -16.37
C ARG A 123 -10.09 -18.60 -15.29
N LEU A 124 -9.43 -18.84 -14.17
CA LEU A 124 -9.32 -17.84 -13.09
C LEU A 124 -8.51 -16.63 -13.51
N THR A 125 -7.44 -16.82 -14.29
CA THR A 125 -6.64 -15.75 -14.88
C THR A 125 -7.48 -14.88 -15.80
N ARG A 126 -8.21 -15.48 -16.75
CA ARG A 126 -9.09 -14.73 -17.66
C ARG A 126 -10.13 -13.94 -16.89
N ARG A 127 -10.84 -14.57 -15.95
CA ARG A 127 -11.86 -13.90 -15.13
C ARG A 127 -11.28 -12.73 -14.32
N SER A 128 -10.09 -12.90 -13.76
CA SER A 128 -9.40 -11.86 -12.99
C SER A 128 -8.94 -10.68 -13.86
N VAL A 129 -8.49 -10.97 -15.10
CA VAL A 129 -8.13 -9.95 -16.10
C VAL A 129 -9.36 -9.18 -16.55
N ASP A 130 -10.45 -9.87 -16.88
CA ASP A 130 -11.70 -9.25 -17.34
C ASP A 130 -12.29 -8.35 -16.25
N PHE A 131 -12.33 -8.83 -15.00
CA PHE A 131 -12.83 -8.06 -13.87
C PHE A 131 -12.01 -6.77 -13.65
N ALA A 132 -10.69 -6.84 -13.83
CA ALA A 132 -9.78 -5.71 -13.69
C ALA A 132 -9.51 -4.92 -14.99
N ALA A 133 -10.30 -5.12 -16.05
CA ALA A 133 -10.01 -4.58 -17.39
C ALA A 133 -9.78 -3.05 -17.40
N SER A 134 -10.58 -2.29 -16.65
CA SER A 134 -10.43 -0.83 -16.55
C SER A 134 -9.08 -0.41 -15.96
N ARG A 135 -8.60 -1.15 -14.95
CA ARG A 135 -7.29 -0.95 -14.34
C ARG A 135 -6.17 -1.38 -15.28
N LEU A 136 -6.30 -2.54 -15.91
CA LEU A 136 -5.27 -3.05 -16.83
C LEU A 136 -5.08 -2.14 -18.03
N LYS A 137 -6.14 -1.55 -18.58
CA LYS A 137 -6.03 -0.52 -19.62
C LYS A 137 -5.11 0.64 -19.20
N LYS A 138 -5.23 1.11 -17.96
CA LYS A 138 -4.37 2.17 -17.41
C LYS A 138 -2.94 1.66 -17.21
N GLU A 139 -2.74 0.49 -16.59
CA GLU A 139 -1.42 -0.09 -16.34
C GLU A 139 -0.65 -0.39 -17.65
N CYS A 140 -1.31 -0.95 -18.67
CA CYS A 140 -0.75 -1.15 -20.02
C CYS A 140 -0.36 0.17 -20.69
N LYS A 141 -1.15 1.25 -20.52
CA LYS A 141 -0.82 2.59 -21.03
C LYS A 141 0.45 3.13 -20.39
N PHE A 142 0.62 2.97 -19.08
CA PHE A 142 1.85 3.41 -18.40
C PHE A 142 3.06 2.57 -18.80
N LEU A 143 2.91 1.25 -18.92
CA LEU A 143 3.98 0.37 -19.39
C LEU A 143 4.43 0.75 -20.81
N ALA A 144 3.49 0.91 -21.75
CA ALA A 144 3.83 1.28 -23.12
C ALA A 144 4.57 2.62 -23.18
N ARG A 145 4.09 3.65 -22.45
CA ARG A 145 4.75 4.96 -22.39
C ARG A 145 6.17 4.86 -21.85
N ALA A 146 6.36 4.15 -20.74
CA ALA A 146 7.66 3.97 -20.12
C ALA A 146 8.62 3.19 -21.05
N ALA A 147 8.14 2.11 -21.67
CA ALA A 147 8.93 1.30 -22.61
C ALA A 147 9.40 2.11 -23.82
N ASN A 148 8.50 2.89 -24.44
CA ASN A 148 8.84 3.77 -25.56
C ASN A 148 9.84 4.86 -25.16
N SER A 149 9.70 5.43 -23.94
CA SER A 149 10.65 6.41 -23.39
C SER A 149 12.05 5.83 -23.23
N CYS A 150 12.15 4.65 -22.61
CA CYS A 150 13.41 3.92 -22.47
C CYS A 150 14.02 3.59 -23.83
N GLU A 151 13.25 3.02 -24.76
CA GLU A 151 13.73 2.62 -26.08
C GLU A 151 14.30 3.82 -26.85
N LYS A 152 13.58 4.95 -26.84
CA LYS A 152 14.04 6.19 -27.47
C LYS A 152 15.35 6.69 -26.85
N TYR A 153 15.42 6.72 -25.52
CA TYR A 153 16.61 7.18 -24.82
C TYR A 153 17.84 6.32 -25.12
N LEU A 154 17.69 4.99 -25.08
CA LEU A 154 18.77 4.05 -25.36
C LEU A 154 19.27 4.18 -26.81
N LYS A 155 18.39 4.35 -27.79
CA LYS A 155 18.77 4.56 -29.20
C LYS A 155 19.56 5.84 -29.41
N THR A 156 19.22 6.91 -28.70
CA THR A 156 19.92 8.20 -28.82
C THR A 156 21.26 8.22 -28.08
N ASN A 157 21.37 7.51 -26.95
CA ASN A 157 22.50 7.65 -26.02
C ASN A 157 23.35 6.36 -25.92
N ALA A 158 23.25 5.45 -26.88
CA ALA A 158 23.90 4.13 -26.83
C ALA A 158 25.41 4.20 -26.50
N ALA A 159 26.13 5.21 -27.01
CA ALA A 159 27.56 5.37 -26.79
C ALA A 159 27.94 5.90 -25.39
N ALA A 160 27.00 6.51 -24.67
CA ALA A 160 27.24 7.10 -23.36
C ALA A 160 26.90 6.15 -22.19
N ILE A 161 26.20 5.05 -22.47
CA ILE A 161 25.71 4.13 -21.45
C ILE A 161 26.77 3.07 -21.14
N GLN A 162 27.10 2.91 -19.86
CA GLN A 162 28.11 1.95 -19.42
C GLN A 162 27.52 0.60 -19.00
N THR A 163 26.23 0.55 -18.66
CA THR A 163 25.54 -0.68 -18.27
C THR A 163 25.64 -1.76 -19.36
N VAL A 164 26.08 -2.96 -18.96
CA VAL A 164 26.10 -4.15 -19.82
C VAL A 164 24.68 -4.65 -20.10
N GLY A 165 24.41 -5.12 -21.32
CA GLY A 165 23.11 -5.72 -21.69
C GLY A 165 22.14 -4.79 -22.41
N VAL A 166 22.53 -3.54 -22.70
CA VAL A 166 21.69 -2.56 -23.41
C VAL A 166 21.15 -3.05 -24.75
N ASN A 167 21.96 -3.78 -25.53
CA ASN A 167 21.51 -4.34 -26.82
C ASN A 167 20.38 -5.37 -26.61
N GLY A 168 20.54 -6.27 -25.64
CA GLY A 168 19.49 -7.22 -25.29
C GLY A 168 18.23 -6.53 -24.75
N LEU A 169 18.38 -5.42 -24.02
CA LEU A 169 17.26 -4.62 -23.57
C LEU A 169 16.53 -3.92 -24.74
N LEU A 170 17.26 -3.43 -25.74
CA LEU A 170 16.69 -2.84 -26.95
C LEU A 170 15.90 -3.86 -27.78
N ASP A 171 16.32 -5.12 -27.80
CA ASP A 171 15.58 -6.20 -28.46
C ASP A 171 14.35 -6.64 -27.64
N TRP A 172 14.41 -6.49 -26.32
CA TRP A 172 13.37 -6.93 -25.38
C TRP A 172 12.25 -5.91 -25.18
N LEU A 173 12.54 -4.61 -25.13
CA LEU A 173 11.55 -3.54 -24.90
C LEU A 173 10.37 -3.50 -25.89
N PRO A 174 10.56 -3.76 -27.21
CA PRO A 174 9.49 -3.63 -28.21
C PRO A 174 8.22 -4.44 -27.92
N GLN A 175 8.32 -5.56 -27.20
CA GLN A 175 7.17 -6.39 -26.81
C GLN A 175 6.18 -5.65 -25.89
N PHE A 176 6.63 -4.56 -25.23
CA PHE A 176 5.81 -3.75 -24.32
C PHE A 176 5.42 -2.39 -24.92
N CYS A 177 6.09 -1.92 -25.97
CA CYS A 177 5.81 -0.63 -26.60
C CYS A 177 4.40 -0.54 -27.21
N SER A 178 3.80 -1.67 -27.58
CA SER A 178 2.45 -1.79 -28.14
C SER A 178 1.40 -2.35 -27.17
N ALA A 179 1.68 -2.35 -25.86
CA ALA A 179 0.79 -2.95 -24.85
C ALA A 179 -0.65 -2.38 -24.85
N THR A 180 -0.87 -1.15 -25.33
CA THR A 180 -2.22 -0.55 -25.46
C THR A 180 -3.04 -1.07 -26.64
N ARG A 181 -2.40 -1.68 -27.63
CA ARG A 181 -3.02 -2.25 -28.84
C ARG A 181 -3.16 -3.77 -28.77
N THR A 182 -2.67 -4.38 -27.70
CA THR A 182 -2.66 -5.81 -27.47
C THR A 182 -3.74 -6.17 -26.46
N ASP A 183 -4.33 -7.34 -26.60
CA ASP A 183 -5.26 -7.88 -25.60
C ASP A 183 -4.61 -7.92 -24.20
N SER A 184 -5.36 -7.55 -23.17
CA SER A 184 -4.80 -7.39 -21.81
C SER A 184 -4.33 -8.71 -21.21
N LEU A 185 -5.00 -9.82 -21.53
CA LEU A 185 -4.56 -11.15 -21.08
C LEU A 185 -3.24 -11.52 -21.73
N ALA A 186 -3.09 -11.27 -23.04
CA ALA A 186 -1.83 -11.50 -23.73
C ALA A 186 -0.69 -10.65 -23.15
N VAL A 187 -0.91 -9.37 -22.84
CA VAL A 187 0.11 -8.53 -22.18
C VAL A 187 0.48 -9.08 -20.80
N CYS A 188 -0.50 -9.52 -20.01
CA CYS A 188 -0.23 -10.14 -18.70
C CYS A 188 0.62 -11.41 -18.83
N GLN A 189 0.35 -12.25 -19.84
CA GLN A 189 1.14 -13.45 -20.11
C GLN A 189 2.57 -13.13 -20.55
N THR A 190 2.74 -12.14 -21.44
CA THR A 190 4.07 -11.65 -21.86
C THR A 190 4.85 -11.14 -20.65
N ALA A 191 4.22 -10.32 -19.80
CA ALA A 191 4.83 -9.81 -18.59
C ALA A 191 5.19 -10.94 -17.59
N TYR A 192 4.32 -11.94 -17.45
CA TYR A 192 4.59 -13.12 -16.63
C TYR A 192 5.83 -13.85 -17.10
N ASN A 193 5.94 -14.16 -18.39
CA ASN A 193 7.10 -14.86 -18.94
C ASN A 193 8.39 -14.02 -18.81
N ALA A 194 8.28 -12.71 -19.03
CA ALA A 194 9.42 -11.79 -19.04
C ALA A 194 9.94 -11.42 -17.63
N ARG A 195 9.21 -11.75 -16.55
CA ARG A 195 9.58 -11.30 -15.19
C ARG A 195 10.93 -11.84 -14.69
N HIS A 196 11.40 -12.97 -15.22
CA HIS A 196 12.71 -13.54 -14.87
C HIS A 196 13.77 -13.31 -15.95
N ASP A 197 13.45 -12.50 -16.97
CA ASP A 197 14.40 -12.18 -18.03
C ASP A 197 15.60 -11.40 -17.45
N PRO A 198 16.85 -11.68 -17.89
CA PRO A 198 18.03 -10.90 -17.52
C PRO A 198 17.85 -9.39 -17.68
N GLN A 199 17.01 -8.94 -18.62
CA GLN A 199 16.71 -7.52 -18.82
C GLN A 199 16.07 -6.85 -17.61
N MET A 200 15.43 -7.58 -16.70
CA MET A 200 14.92 -7.03 -15.45
C MET A 200 16.04 -6.53 -14.53
N ALA A 201 17.22 -7.15 -14.59
CA ALA A 201 18.43 -6.69 -13.89
C ALA A 201 19.05 -5.48 -14.61
N THR A 202 19.09 -5.49 -15.95
CA THR A 202 19.55 -4.36 -16.77
C THR A 202 18.73 -3.09 -16.50
N LEU A 203 17.40 -3.19 -16.46
CA LEU A 203 16.50 -2.09 -16.10
C LEU A 203 16.83 -1.50 -14.71
N LYS A 204 17.13 -2.36 -13.74
CA LYS A 204 17.51 -1.93 -12.38
C LYS A 204 18.83 -1.18 -12.40
N ALA A 205 19.87 -1.73 -13.04
CA ALA A 205 21.19 -1.12 -13.15
C ALA A 205 21.12 0.26 -13.81
N LEU A 206 20.41 0.37 -14.95
CA LEU A 206 20.21 1.66 -15.64
C LEU A 206 19.48 2.69 -14.78
N SER A 207 18.46 2.27 -14.02
CA SER A 207 17.76 3.19 -13.11
C SER A 207 18.61 3.70 -11.94
N GLN A 208 19.71 3.02 -11.64
CA GLN A 208 20.69 3.41 -10.63
C GLN A 208 21.79 4.29 -11.25
N GLU A 209 22.34 3.90 -12.40
CA GLU A 209 23.30 4.71 -13.17
C GLU A 209 22.74 6.10 -13.48
N LEU A 210 21.47 6.17 -13.91
CA LEU A 210 20.80 7.41 -14.30
C LEU A 210 20.17 8.17 -13.12
N SER A 211 20.35 7.70 -11.88
CA SER A 211 19.75 8.36 -10.70
C SER A 211 20.30 9.76 -10.41
N VAL A 212 21.46 10.09 -10.99
CA VAL A 212 22.11 11.41 -10.93
C VAL A 212 21.77 12.26 -12.17
N GLY A 213 21.12 11.68 -13.19
CA GLY A 213 20.70 12.35 -14.42
C GLY A 213 19.25 12.87 -14.38
N PRO A 214 18.65 13.19 -15.54
CA PRO A 214 17.24 13.63 -15.60
C PRO A 214 16.30 12.60 -14.95
N LYS A 215 15.59 13.03 -13.89
CA LYS A 215 14.79 12.14 -13.03
C LYS A 215 13.76 11.33 -13.81
N GLU A 216 13.17 11.93 -14.84
CA GLU A 216 12.09 11.37 -15.65
C GLU A 216 12.54 10.11 -16.42
N ILE A 217 13.81 10.05 -16.81
CA ILE A 217 14.37 8.92 -17.55
C ILE A 217 14.63 7.75 -16.59
N ALA A 218 15.28 7.99 -15.46
CA ALA A 218 15.50 6.96 -14.45
C ALA A 218 14.16 6.36 -13.97
N GLU A 219 13.14 7.20 -13.81
CA GLU A 219 11.77 6.79 -13.49
C GLU A 219 11.14 5.93 -14.59
N SER A 220 11.38 6.22 -15.87
CA SER A 220 10.89 5.39 -16.98
C SER A 220 11.39 3.94 -16.87
N PHE A 221 12.68 3.73 -16.58
CA PHE A 221 13.24 2.38 -16.38
C PHE A 221 12.65 1.67 -15.16
N ARG A 222 12.45 2.40 -14.05
CA ARG A 222 11.76 1.86 -12.86
C ARG A 222 10.32 1.48 -13.17
N ASN A 223 9.62 2.30 -13.96
CA ASN A 223 8.24 2.10 -14.34
C ASN A 223 8.07 0.86 -15.24
N VAL A 224 8.95 0.61 -16.20
CA VAL A 224 8.91 -0.64 -16.99
C VAL A 224 8.98 -1.85 -16.06
N ARG A 225 9.99 -1.90 -15.19
CA ARG A 225 10.16 -3.00 -14.23
C ARG A 225 8.95 -3.14 -13.30
N HIS A 226 8.41 -2.02 -12.81
CA HIS A 226 7.23 -2.00 -11.96
C HIS A 226 5.98 -2.56 -12.66
N PHE A 227 5.66 -2.09 -13.87
CA PHE A 227 4.43 -2.53 -14.54
C PHE A 227 4.55 -3.95 -15.11
N VAL A 228 5.73 -4.39 -15.55
CA VAL A 228 5.97 -5.81 -15.88
C VAL A 228 5.67 -6.70 -14.67
N GLY A 229 6.21 -6.34 -13.50
CA GLY A 229 5.91 -7.07 -12.26
C GLY A 229 4.41 -7.07 -11.92
N ARG A 230 3.73 -5.92 -11.98
CA ARG A 230 2.30 -5.81 -11.67
C ARG A 230 1.40 -6.61 -12.61
N LEU A 231 1.71 -6.62 -13.91
CA LEU A 231 0.93 -7.36 -14.90
C LEU A 231 1.19 -8.87 -14.78
N ALA A 232 2.43 -9.27 -14.47
CA ALA A 232 2.76 -10.66 -14.16
C ALA A 232 1.95 -11.22 -12.97
N GLU A 233 1.66 -10.40 -11.95
CA GLU A 233 0.83 -10.81 -10.82
C GLU A 233 -0.58 -11.28 -11.23
N ARG A 234 -1.12 -10.77 -12.34
CA ARG A 234 -2.45 -11.16 -12.83
C ARG A 234 -2.52 -12.61 -13.33
N VAL A 235 -1.37 -13.22 -13.61
CA VAL A 235 -1.24 -14.66 -13.90
C VAL A 235 -0.80 -15.42 -12.66
N ARG A 236 0.20 -14.89 -11.92
CA ARG A 236 0.78 -15.55 -10.74
C ARG A 236 -0.21 -15.75 -9.60
N VAL A 237 -1.08 -14.78 -9.33
CA VAL A 237 -2.04 -14.86 -8.21
C VAL A 237 -3.08 -15.95 -8.44
N PRO A 238 -3.76 -16.04 -9.60
CA PRO A 238 -4.59 -17.19 -9.94
C PRO A 238 -3.89 -18.55 -9.80
N ASP A 239 -2.64 -18.66 -10.26
CA ASP A 239 -1.83 -19.88 -10.09
C ASP A 239 -1.70 -20.27 -8.61
N ASN A 240 -1.33 -19.30 -7.77
CA ASN A 240 -1.23 -19.50 -6.31
C ASN A 240 -2.58 -19.85 -5.68
N LEU A 241 -3.68 -19.23 -6.11
CA LEU A 241 -5.01 -19.52 -5.57
C LEU A 241 -5.42 -20.97 -5.84
N VAL A 242 -5.14 -21.51 -7.03
CA VAL A 242 -5.38 -22.92 -7.36
C VAL A 242 -4.53 -23.84 -6.48
N HIS A 243 -3.24 -23.51 -6.34
CA HIS A 243 -2.33 -24.28 -5.50
C HIS A 243 -2.77 -24.26 -4.03
N ASP A 244 -3.07 -23.09 -3.48
CA ASP A 244 -3.40 -22.91 -2.06
C ASP A 244 -4.77 -23.51 -1.72
N ALA A 245 -5.74 -23.47 -2.65
CA ALA A 245 -7.04 -24.11 -2.46
C ALA A 245 -6.96 -25.63 -2.31
N LEU A 246 -5.93 -26.29 -2.88
CA LEU A 246 -5.68 -27.72 -2.67
C LEU A 246 -5.35 -28.02 -1.21
N LEU A 247 -4.54 -27.16 -0.59
CA LEU A 247 -4.03 -27.32 0.77
C LEU A 247 -5.02 -26.82 1.82
N LEU A 248 -5.91 -25.89 1.44
CA LEU A 248 -6.92 -25.27 2.30
C LEU A 248 -8.31 -25.87 2.12
N GLY A 249 -8.42 -27.12 1.64
CA GLY A 249 -9.69 -27.79 1.34
C GLY A 249 -10.81 -27.63 2.40
N PRO A 250 -10.53 -27.78 3.72
CA PRO A 250 -11.52 -27.58 4.76
C PRO A 250 -12.14 -26.17 4.78
N LEU A 251 -11.38 -25.14 4.44
CA LEU A 251 -11.82 -23.74 4.41
C LEU A 251 -12.93 -23.51 3.37
N LEU A 252 -12.92 -24.28 2.28
CA LEU A 252 -13.84 -24.15 1.15
C LEU A 252 -15.02 -25.12 1.22
N SER A 253 -15.11 -25.94 2.28
CA SER A 253 -16.15 -26.96 2.44
C SER A 253 -17.54 -26.35 2.67
N SER A 254 -17.61 -25.36 3.55
CA SER A 254 -18.81 -24.60 3.93
C SER A 254 -18.38 -23.17 4.24
N TYR A 255 -18.83 -22.22 3.42
CA TYR A 255 -18.47 -20.81 3.60
C TYR A 255 -19.59 -19.85 3.22
N GLU A 256 -19.53 -18.65 3.81
CA GLU A 256 -20.33 -17.49 3.45
C GLU A 256 -19.40 -16.33 3.04
N ILE A 257 -19.92 -15.39 2.24
CA ILE A 257 -19.24 -14.14 1.92
C ILE A 257 -20.08 -13.00 2.49
N LYS A 258 -19.47 -12.13 3.28
CA LYS A 258 -20.14 -10.94 3.85
C LYS A 258 -19.30 -9.71 3.61
N ARG A 259 -19.97 -8.60 3.25
CA ARG A 259 -19.31 -7.30 3.13
C ARG A 259 -19.31 -6.58 4.47
N VAL A 260 -18.24 -5.82 4.71
CA VAL A 260 -18.18 -4.79 5.74
C VAL A 260 -18.77 -3.52 5.14
N GLU A 261 -19.72 -2.92 5.84
CA GLU A 261 -20.26 -1.62 5.45
C GLU A 261 -19.26 -0.52 5.80
N GLY A 262 -19.00 0.38 4.85
CA GLY A 262 -18.10 1.51 5.04
C GLY A 262 -18.54 2.38 6.23
N PRO A 263 -17.71 2.55 7.26
CA PRO A 263 -18.06 3.34 8.42
C PRO A 263 -18.02 4.83 8.10
N VAL A 264 -18.69 5.64 8.93
CA VAL A 264 -18.56 7.09 8.87
C VAL A 264 -17.14 7.48 9.26
N SER A 265 -16.47 8.26 8.42
CA SER A 265 -15.15 8.83 8.70
C SER A 265 -15.24 9.94 9.73
N ALA A 266 -14.31 9.96 10.70
CA ALA A 266 -14.19 11.08 11.62
C ALA A 266 -13.87 12.37 10.84
N LYS A 267 -14.52 13.47 11.23
CA LYS A 267 -14.27 14.78 10.62
C LYS A 267 -13.02 15.42 11.20
N VAL A 268 -12.32 16.21 10.41
CA VAL A 268 -11.27 17.06 10.97
C VAL A 268 -11.93 18.14 11.84
N PRO A 269 -11.49 18.33 13.09
CA PRO A 269 -11.94 19.45 13.90
C PRO A 269 -11.66 20.81 13.22
N VAL A 270 -12.52 21.79 13.45
CA VAL A 270 -12.39 23.14 12.88
C VAL A 270 -11.06 23.78 13.29
N ALA A 271 -10.42 24.50 12.36
CA ALA A 271 -9.20 25.24 12.65
C ALA A 271 -9.45 26.35 13.69
N ASP A 272 -8.54 26.48 14.64
CA ASP A 272 -8.47 27.59 15.58
C ASP A 272 -7.15 28.37 15.36
N GLY A 273 -6.96 29.46 16.12
CA GLY A 273 -5.71 30.24 16.08
C GLY A 273 -4.47 29.47 16.54
N LEU A 274 -4.60 28.21 17.00
CA LEU A 274 -3.52 27.37 17.49
C LEU A 274 -3.03 26.35 16.45
N ARG A 275 -3.54 26.40 15.22
CA ARG A 275 -3.08 25.59 14.08
C ARG A 275 -1.97 26.31 13.31
N ASN A 276 -0.89 26.64 14.02
CA ASN A 276 0.34 27.26 13.51
C ASN A 276 1.55 26.39 13.90
N LEU A 277 2.68 26.51 13.19
CA LEU A 277 3.85 25.64 13.38
C LEU A 277 4.35 25.61 14.81
N ASN A 278 4.46 26.78 15.44
CA ASN A 278 4.93 26.93 16.82
C ASN A 278 4.04 26.15 17.80
N SER A 279 2.72 26.32 17.68
CA SER A 279 1.76 25.65 18.54
C SER A 279 1.73 24.14 18.32
N ILE A 280 1.90 23.68 17.07
CA ILE A 280 1.99 22.25 16.74
C ILE A 280 3.26 21.65 17.35
N LEU A 281 4.41 22.29 17.15
CA LEU A 281 5.70 21.84 17.69
C LEU A 281 5.67 21.74 19.22
N LYS A 282 5.10 22.75 19.91
CA LYS A 282 4.88 22.72 21.37
C LYS A 282 4.02 21.53 21.83
N ARG A 283 3.13 21.00 20.98
CA ARG A 283 2.32 19.81 21.30
C ARG A 283 3.05 18.50 21.03
N MET A 284 4.08 18.50 20.18
CA MET A 284 4.90 17.32 19.89
C MET A 284 5.95 17.09 20.98
N LEU A 285 6.49 18.18 21.55
CA LEU A 285 7.53 18.13 22.56
C LEU A 285 6.97 18.01 23.99
N PRO A 286 7.70 17.37 24.91
CA PRO A 286 7.49 17.50 26.34
C PRO A 286 7.49 18.97 26.80
N ALA A 287 6.85 19.24 27.94
CA ALA A 287 6.92 20.56 28.56
C ALA A 287 8.37 20.91 28.93
N ASN A 288 8.78 22.15 28.62
CA ASN A 288 10.13 22.67 28.87
C ASN A 288 11.25 21.89 28.16
N ASP A 289 10.97 21.27 27.01
CA ASP A 289 12.00 20.61 26.20
C ASP A 289 13.03 21.65 25.70
N SER A 290 14.31 21.42 25.99
CA SER A 290 15.40 22.33 25.65
C SER A 290 15.61 22.51 24.15
N ARG A 291 15.06 21.61 23.31
CA ARG A 291 15.16 21.67 21.85
C ARG A 291 14.15 22.62 21.22
N LEU A 292 13.18 23.12 21.98
CA LEU A 292 12.05 23.87 21.44
C LEU A 292 12.48 25.11 20.64
N GLU A 293 13.37 25.94 21.18
CA GLU A 293 13.83 27.17 20.52
C GLU A 293 14.58 26.89 19.21
N ASP A 294 15.51 25.93 19.24
CA ASP A 294 16.26 25.52 18.04
C ASP A 294 15.35 24.98 16.94
N MET A 295 14.35 24.16 17.31
CA MET A 295 13.39 23.58 16.36
C MET A 295 12.43 24.64 15.80
N GLN A 296 12.04 25.63 16.61
CA GLN A 296 11.25 26.78 16.13
C GLN A 296 12.00 27.56 15.06
N HIS A 297 13.27 27.91 15.33
CA HIS A 297 14.09 28.63 14.35
C HIS A 297 14.33 27.83 13.07
N TYR A 298 14.48 26.51 13.16
CA TYR A 298 14.58 25.67 11.97
C TYR A 298 13.30 25.65 11.13
N LEU A 299 12.13 25.50 11.77
CA LEU A 299 10.85 25.50 11.06
C LEU A 299 10.52 26.87 10.46
N GLU A 300 10.83 27.98 11.13
CA GLU A 300 10.67 29.34 10.59
C GLU A 300 11.48 29.53 9.29
N ARG A 301 12.71 28.99 9.25
CA ARG A 301 13.54 29.00 8.04
C ARG A 301 12.95 28.19 6.89
N LEU A 302 12.31 27.05 7.19
CA LEU A 302 11.64 26.22 6.19
C LEU A 302 10.31 26.81 5.72
N ASP A 303 9.59 27.51 6.59
CA ASP A 303 8.28 28.10 6.29
C ASP A 303 8.36 29.19 5.21
N GLY A 304 9.41 30.01 5.21
CA GLY A 304 9.61 31.04 4.18
C GLY A 304 9.46 30.53 2.73
N PRO A 305 10.27 29.55 2.29
CA PRO A 305 10.19 29.00 0.94
C PRO A 305 9.02 28.02 0.74
N MET A 306 8.64 27.24 1.77
CA MET A 306 7.66 26.16 1.62
C MET A 306 6.22 26.55 1.97
N LYS A 307 6.01 27.71 2.61
CA LYS A 307 4.72 28.17 3.16
C LYS A 307 4.00 27.06 3.91
N LEU A 308 4.68 26.44 4.87
CA LEU A 308 4.21 25.26 5.59
C LEU A 308 2.87 25.52 6.29
N GLU A 309 2.65 26.71 6.85
CA GLU A 309 1.38 27.03 7.49
C GLU A 309 0.21 27.10 6.51
N ASP A 310 0.45 27.67 5.32
CA ASP A 310 -0.54 27.69 4.25
C ASP A 310 -0.80 26.28 3.73
N ALA A 311 0.25 25.47 3.54
CA ALA A 311 0.12 24.07 3.14
C ALA A 311 -0.69 23.26 4.16
N ILE A 312 -0.41 23.40 5.46
CA ILE A 312 -1.18 22.78 6.54
C ILE A 312 -2.64 23.21 6.44
N ARG A 313 -2.93 24.49 6.22
CA ARG A 313 -4.30 25.01 6.10
C ARG A 313 -5.03 24.41 4.89
N ASP A 314 -4.40 24.39 3.74
CA ASP A 314 -4.95 23.84 2.49
C ASP A 314 -5.20 22.33 2.59
N MET A 315 -4.45 21.63 3.45
CA MET A 315 -4.64 20.19 3.69
C MET A 315 -5.94 19.86 4.43
N TYR A 316 -6.60 20.85 5.02
CA TYR A 316 -7.87 20.73 5.72
C TYR A 316 -9.09 21.16 4.91
N ASP A 317 -8.90 21.53 3.65
CA ASP A 317 -9.97 21.77 2.70
C ASP A 317 -10.59 20.42 2.29
N GLU A 318 -11.60 19.96 3.05
CA GLU A 318 -12.23 18.65 2.89
C GLU A 318 -12.96 18.50 1.55
N GLU A 319 -13.37 19.59 0.89
CA GLU A 319 -14.07 19.55 -0.40
C GLU A 319 -13.21 18.93 -1.51
N LYS A 320 -11.87 19.00 -1.39
CA LYS A 320 -10.94 18.51 -2.40
C LYS A 320 -10.48 17.07 -2.20
N LYS A 321 -10.67 16.48 -1.01
CA LYS A 321 -9.99 15.23 -0.63
C LYS A 321 -11.00 14.26 -0.03
N GLN A 322 -11.64 13.43 -0.85
CA GLN A 322 -12.61 12.40 -0.44
C GLN A 322 -12.07 11.52 0.72
N PRO A 323 -12.38 11.86 1.99
CA PRO A 323 -11.69 11.29 3.14
C PRO A 323 -12.39 10.01 3.58
N HIS A 324 -11.63 8.96 3.82
CA HIS A 324 -12.19 7.64 4.11
C HIS A 324 -11.37 6.85 5.12
N VAL A 325 -12.07 5.94 5.80
CA VAL A 325 -11.44 4.90 6.60
C VAL A 325 -10.91 3.85 5.65
N HIS A 326 -9.62 3.55 5.71
CA HIS A 326 -9.04 2.54 4.83
C HIS A 326 -9.57 1.13 5.15
N ALA A 327 -9.66 0.28 4.13
CA ALA A 327 -10.23 -1.07 4.22
C ALA A 327 -9.63 -1.92 5.35
N GLU A 328 -8.33 -1.79 5.62
CA GLU A 328 -7.67 -2.54 6.71
C GLU A 328 -8.25 -2.16 8.08
N ILE A 329 -8.50 -0.87 8.31
CA ILE A 329 -9.09 -0.36 9.56
C ILE A 329 -10.56 -0.75 9.68
N GLN A 330 -11.31 -0.67 8.56
CA GLN A 330 -12.70 -1.12 8.54
C GLN A 330 -12.80 -2.60 8.96
N MET A 331 -11.95 -3.46 8.39
CA MET A 331 -11.92 -4.88 8.71
C MET A 331 -11.49 -5.16 10.16
N LEU A 332 -10.47 -4.44 10.65
CA LEU A 332 -9.98 -4.57 12.01
C LEU A 332 -11.08 -4.24 13.03
N GLU A 333 -11.74 -3.09 12.86
CA GLU A 333 -12.79 -2.63 13.76
C GLU A 333 -14.03 -3.51 13.68
N GLU A 334 -14.39 -4.00 12.49
CA GLU A 334 -15.48 -4.95 12.30
C GLU A 334 -15.26 -6.24 13.10
N PHE A 335 -14.04 -6.77 13.13
CA PHE A 335 -13.73 -7.96 13.92
C PHE A 335 -13.66 -7.67 15.41
N HIS A 336 -13.04 -6.55 15.81
CA HIS A 336 -12.88 -6.20 17.22
C HIS A 336 -14.22 -5.89 17.90
N ARG A 337 -14.99 -4.96 17.33
CA ARG A 337 -16.25 -4.46 17.92
C ARG A 337 -17.31 -5.56 18.01
N ASN A 338 -17.37 -6.42 17.00
CA ASN A 338 -18.31 -7.54 16.96
C ASN A 338 -17.75 -8.83 17.61
N LYS A 339 -16.58 -8.78 18.24
CA LYS A 339 -15.94 -9.92 18.93
C LYS A 339 -15.84 -11.17 18.05
N ARG A 340 -15.51 -10.98 16.78
CA ARG A 340 -15.44 -12.07 15.79
C ARG A 340 -14.24 -12.97 16.08
N SER A 341 -14.46 -14.27 15.93
CA SER A 341 -13.41 -15.27 16.13
C SER A 341 -12.67 -15.52 14.83
N PHE A 342 -11.37 -15.28 14.79
CA PHE A 342 -10.55 -15.60 13.62
C PHE A 342 -10.39 -17.10 13.43
N VAL A 343 -10.34 -17.55 12.18
CA VAL A 343 -9.98 -18.94 11.85
C VAL A 343 -8.59 -19.26 12.41
N GLU A 344 -8.49 -20.37 13.16
CA GLU A 344 -7.26 -20.83 13.82
C GLU A 344 -6.57 -19.77 14.69
N HIS A 345 -7.34 -18.84 15.26
CA HIS A 345 -6.83 -17.73 16.08
C HIS A 345 -5.83 -16.80 15.37
N ASP A 346 -5.73 -16.90 14.04
CA ASP A 346 -4.86 -16.08 13.22
C ASP A 346 -5.52 -14.72 12.97
N ARG A 347 -5.22 -13.73 13.81
CA ARG A 347 -5.74 -12.34 13.74
C ARG A 347 -5.16 -11.55 12.56
N TYR A 348 -5.05 -12.20 11.42
CA TYR A 348 -4.51 -11.68 10.18
C TYR A 348 -5.60 -11.10 9.31
N ILE A 349 -5.31 -9.93 8.74
CA ILE A 349 -6.18 -9.23 7.80
C ILE A 349 -5.37 -9.03 6.52
N ALA A 350 -5.83 -9.63 5.43
CA ALA A 350 -5.22 -9.46 4.11
C ALA A 350 -5.64 -8.12 3.50
N CYS A 351 -4.77 -7.54 2.68
CA CYS A 351 -5.07 -6.36 1.87
C CYS A 351 -4.46 -6.52 0.47
N SER A 352 -5.11 -5.93 -0.54
CA SER A 352 -4.65 -5.97 -1.94
C SER A 352 -3.40 -5.12 -2.19
N LYS A 353 -3.06 -4.25 -1.24
CA LYS A 353 -1.90 -3.37 -1.23
C LYS A 353 -1.24 -3.40 0.15
N LEU A 354 -0.01 -2.93 0.20
CA LEU A 354 0.66 -2.69 1.48
C LEU A 354 -0.10 -1.61 2.24
N ALA A 355 -0.14 -1.73 3.56
CA ALA A 355 -0.82 -0.75 4.40
C ALA A 355 -0.08 0.59 4.42
N CYS A 356 -0.83 1.67 4.57
CA CYS A 356 -0.24 2.97 4.85
C CYS A 356 0.36 3.02 6.26
N LEU A 357 1.21 4.02 6.51
CA LEU A 357 1.88 4.19 7.79
C LEU A 357 0.88 4.35 8.95
N CYS A 358 -0.20 5.12 8.72
CA CYS A 358 -1.27 5.28 9.69
C CYS A 358 -1.97 3.94 9.99
N CYS A 359 -2.26 3.13 8.96
CA CYS A 359 -2.85 1.80 9.17
C CYS A 359 -1.92 0.88 9.97
N LYS A 360 -0.63 0.82 9.62
CA LYS A 360 0.38 0.04 10.35
C LYS A 360 0.42 0.40 11.83
N PHE A 361 0.56 1.68 12.17
CA PHE A 361 0.59 2.13 13.56
C PHE A 361 -0.73 1.94 14.29
N TYR A 362 -1.86 2.10 13.58
CA TYR A 362 -3.16 1.80 14.18
C TYR A 362 -3.24 0.32 14.59
N PHE A 363 -2.90 -0.61 13.69
CA PHE A 363 -2.85 -2.05 13.99
C PHE A 363 -1.93 -2.36 15.18
N ARG A 364 -0.72 -1.79 15.19
CA ARG A 364 0.29 -1.98 16.24
C ARG A 364 -0.22 -1.60 17.63
N HIS A 365 -0.94 -0.49 17.73
CA HIS A 365 -1.35 0.08 19.01
C HIS A 365 -2.81 -0.19 19.39
N HIS A 366 -3.56 -0.81 18.49
CA HIS A 366 -4.92 -1.21 18.74
C HIS A 366 -4.97 -2.39 19.75
N PRO A 367 -5.84 -2.35 20.77
CA PRO A 367 -5.86 -3.35 21.85
C PRO A 367 -6.29 -4.76 21.41
N GLY A 368 -6.86 -4.90 20.22
CA GLY A 368 -7.30 -6.16 19.66
C GLY A 368 -6.17 -7.10 19.19
N GLY A 369 -4.88 -6.77 19.36
CA GLY A 369 -3.77 -7.71 19.16
C GLY A 369 -3.71 -8.34 17.77
N PHE A 370 -3.97 -7.55 16.74
CA PHE A 370 -3.95 -8.00 15.34
C PHE A 370 -2.52 -8.19 14.84
N VAL A 371 -2.36 -9.01 13.80
CA VAL A 371 -1.07 -9.12 13.10
C VAL A 371 -0.79 -7.78 12.42
N GLU A 372 0.34 -7.15 12.73
CA GLU A 372 0.75 -5.90 12.10
C GLU A 372 0.91 -6.10 10.58
N PRO A 373 0.31 -5.23 9.74
CA PRO A 373 0.37 -5.40 8.30
C PRO A 373 1.72 -4.96 7.74
N GLU A 374 2.12 -5.61 6.65
CA GLU A 374 3.18 -5.09 5.78
C GLU A 374 2.79 -3.71 5.26
N SER A 375 3.77 -2.84 5.03
CA SER A 375 3.48 -1.42 4.80
C SER A 375 4.47 -0.73 3.88
N HIS A 376 3.95 0.17 3.04
CA HIS A 376 4.74 1.02 2.14
C HIS A 376 5.29 2.28 2.81
N GLN A 377 5.12 2.42 4.13
CA GLN A 377 5.66 3.50 4.97
C GLN A 377 5.23 4.93 4.58
N LYS A 378 4.22 5.10 3.72
CA LYS A 378 3.70 6.44 3.38
C LYS A 378 2.48 6.78 4.19
N ALA A 379 2.30 8.06 4.48
CA ALA A 379 1.09 8.59 5.08
C ALA A 379 0.21 9.25 4.01
N TYR A 380 -1.12 9.17 4.17
CA TYR A 380 -2.08 9.83 3.30
C TYR A 380 -2.95 10.81 4.08
N LEU A 381 -3.21 11.96 3.47
CA LEU A 381 -3.96 13.04 4.10
C LEU A 381 -5.46 12.83 4.11
N ASN A 382 -5.97 11.96 3.24
CA ASN A 382 -7.36 11.55 3.20
C ASN A 382 -7.65 10.38 4.16
N TRP A 383 -6.65 9.85 4.86
CA TRP A 383 -6.84 8.81 5.88
C TRP A 383 -7.65 9.36 7.06
N ARG A 384 -8.63 8.58 7.52
CA ARG A 384 -9.45 8.91 8.69
C ARG A 384 -9.62 7.70 9.62
N PRO A 385 -9.71 7.91 10.95
CA PRO A 385 -10.28 6.90 11.84
C PRO A 385 -11.81 6.86 11.69
N ILE A 386 -12.43 5.80 12.22
CA ILE A 386 -13.90 5.71 12.33
C ILE A 386 -14.42 6.82 13.25
N ASP A 387 -15.48 7.50 12.84
CA ASP A 387 -16.17 8.48 13.66
C ASP A 387 -16.77 7.83 14.91
N LEU A 388 -16.65 8.51 16.04
CA LEU A 388 -17.29 8.11 17.29
C LEU A 388 -18.34 9.15 17.69
N PRO A 389 -19.62 8.94 17.31
CA PRO A 389 -20.70 9.77 17.79
C PRO A 389 -20.72 9.81 19.32
N GLY A 390 -20.83 11.01 19.89
CA GLY A 390 -20.72 11.24 21.34
C GLY A 390 -19.28 11.28 21.87
N GLY A 391 -18.29 11.07 21.02
CA GLY A 391 -16.87 11.17 21.33
C GLY A 391 -16.49 10.29 22.52
N ARG A 392 -16.14 10.92 23.64
CA ARG A 392 -15.69 10.25 24.87
C ARG A 392 -16.73 9.33 25.52
N GLU A 393 -18.01 9.56 25.25
CA GLU A 393 -19.11 8.77 25.81
C GLU A 393 -19.38 7.51 24.97
N ASN A 394 -18.73 7.38 23.82
CA ASN A 394 -18.83 6.20 22.97
C ASN A 394 -18.10 5.01 23.61
N GLU A 395 -18.68 3.81 23.56
CA GLU A 395 -18.09 2.61 24.15
C GLU A 395 -16.71 2.24 23.55
N HIS A 396 -16.44 2.63 22.30
CA HIS A 396 -15.17 2.38 21.62
C HIS A 396 -14.12 3.49 21.83
N TRP A 397 -14.43 4.51 22.64
CA TRP A 397 -13.55 5.64 22.88
C TRP A 397 -12.19 5.24 23.45
N GLU A 398 -12.16 4.35 24.45
CA GLU A 398 -10.92 4.00 25.14
C GLU A 398 -9.91 3.32 24.19
N ASP A 399 -10.40 2.41 23.36
CA ASP A 399 -9.61 1.67 22.37
C ASP A 399 -9.10 2.60 21.28
N GLN A 400 -9.99 3.41 20.69
CA GLN A 400 -9.62 4.36 19.65
C GLN A 400 -8.68 5.45 20.20
N ARG A 401 -8.92 5.95 21.42
CA ARG A 401 -8.05 6.94 22.06
C ARG A 401 -6.63 6.42 22.21
N ARG A 402 -6.47 5.17 22.66
CA ARG A 402 -5.16 4.53 22.76
C ARG A 402 -4.48 4.44 21.41
N ALA A 403 -5.16 3.89 20.40
CA ALA A 403 -4.60 3.70 19.06
C ALA A 403 -4.19 5.04 18.43
N LEU A 404 -5.08 6.03 18.42
CA LEU A 404 -4.80 7.35 17.84
C LEU A 404 -3.74 8.14 18.62
N GLY A 405 -3.71 8.02 19.95
CA GLY A 405 -2.74 8.71 20.79
C GLY A 405 -1.32 8.21 20.53
N MET A 406 -1.15 6.89 20.43
CA MET A 406 0.13 6.28 20.12
C MET A 406 0.55 6.51 18.67
N LEU A 407 -0.36 6.38 17.71
CA LEU A 407 -0.11 6.70 16.30
C LEU A 407 0.34 8.17 16.15
N SER A 408 -0.35 9.10 16.81
CA SER A 408 0.04 10.52 16.82
C SER A 408 1.46 10.70 17.37
N LYS A 409 1.80 9.96 18.43
CA LYS A 409 3.15 9.98 19.02
C LYS A 409 4.20 9.46 18.02
N GLU A 410 3.95 8.35 17.34
CA GLU A 410 4.87 7.80 16.33
C GLU A 410 5.10 8.78 15.17
N LEU A 411 4.04 9.37 14.63
CA LEU A 411 4.16 10.42 13.60
C LEU A 411 4.98 11.61 14.11
N SER A 412 4.73 12.03 15.36
CA SER A 412 5.46 13.13 15.96
C SER A 412 6.95 12.81 16.11
N ASN A 413 7.31 11.62 16.59
CA ASN A 413 8.70 11.19 16.72
C ASN A 413 9.42 11.20 15.38
N ALA A 414 8.80 10.66 14.33
CA ALA A 414 9.39 10.62 12.99
C ALA A 414 9.64 12.03 12.42
N VAL A 415 8.72 12.98 12.67
CA VAL A 415 8.91 14.38 12.29
C VAL A 415 10.02 15.05 13.11
N LEU A 416 10.04 14.84 14.43
CA LEU A 416 11.06 15.42 15.30
C LEU A 416 12.46 14.89 14.90
N GLU A 417 12.57 13.60 14.59
CA GLU A 417 13.81 13.01 14.07
C GLU A 417 14.23 13.63 12.74
N GLN A 418 13.29 13.83 11.81
CA GLN A 418 13.57 14.52 10.53
C GLN A 418 14.13 15.93 10.76
N ILE A 419 13.54 16.68 11.69
CA ILE A 419 13.99 18.04 12.03
C ILE A 419 15.38 18.03 12.67
N VAL A 420 15.61 17.13 13.63
CA VAL A 420 16.88 17.03 14.36
C VAL A 420 18.02 16.61 13.43
N THR A 421 17.78 15.58 12.60
CA THR A 421 18.79 15.05 11.69
C THR A 421 18.98 15.91 10.45
N ARG A 422 18.04 16.83 10.17
CA ARG A 422 18.00 17.65 8.95
C ARG A 422 18.16 16.83 7.67
N GLN A 423 17.67 15.59 7.70
CA GLN A 423 17.71 14.70 6.56
C GLN A 423 16.91 15.28 5.40
N GLN A 424 17.31 14.98 4.17
CA GLN A 424 16.45 15.22 3.02
C GLN A 424 15.23 14.29 3.09
N PRO A 425 14.08 14.69 2.51
CA PRO A 425 12.93 13.80 2.39
C PRO A 425 13.31 12.50 1.68
N THR A 426 12.73 11.38 2.12
CA THR A 426 12.99 10.08 1.46
C THR A 426 12.47 10.15 0.01
N PRO A 427 13.25 9.68 -0.99
CA PRO A 427 12.81 9.65 -2.37
C PRO A 427 11.48 8.94 -2.55
N TRP A 428 10.68 9.38 -3.53
CA TRP A 428 9.41 8.74 -3.84
C TRP A 428 9.61 7.25 -4.17
N GLN A 429 8.73 6.40 -3.65
CA GLN A 429 8.64 4.97 -3.96
C GLN A 429 7.21 4.59 -4.34
N SER A 430 6.95 3.51 -5.09
CA SER A 430 5.58 3.07 -5.37
C SER A 430 4.91 2.46 -4.14
N ASP A 431 3.58 2.48 -4.03
CA ASP A 431 2.86 1.89 -2.87
C ASP A 431 2.85 0.35 -2.89
N SER A 432 3.13 -0.23 -4.06
CA SER A 432 3.17 -1.67 -4.27
C SER A 432 4.60 -2.14 -4.50
N VAL A 433 4.91 -3.32 -3.97
CA VAL A 433 6.10 -4.08 -4.30
C VAL A 433 5.73 -5.10 -5.37
N THR A 434 6.63 -5.34 -6.32
CA THR A 434 6.46 -6.38 -7.32
C THR A 434 7.29 -7.59 -6.93
N ASN A 435 6.66 -8.77 -6.80
CA ASN A 435 7.33 -10.01 -6.39
C ASN A 435 8.07 -10.66 -7.57
N ILE A 436 8.87 -9.86 -8.29
CA ILE A 436 9.58 -10.25 -9.52
C ILE A 436 10.48 -11.47 -9.28
N SER A 437 10.96 -11.68 -8.05
CA SER A 437 11.89 -12.76 -7.67
C SER A 437 11.27 -13.86 -6.78
N ALA A 438 9.96 -13.85 -6.50
CA ALA A 438 9.35 -14.87 -5.64
C ALA A 438 9.09 -16.16 -6.42
N THR A 439 9.96 -17.15 -6.25
CA THR A 439 9.76 -18.52 -6.76
C THR A 439 8.79 -19.27 -5.85
N MET A 440 7.88 -20.07 -6.41
CA MET A 440 7.12 -21.04 -5.61
C MET A 440 8.10 -22.09 -5.10
N GLY A 441 8.33 -22.16 -3.78
CA GLY A 441 8.86 -23.37 -3.17
C GLY A 441 7.83 -24.48 -3.36
N SER A 442 8.22 -25.60 -3.96
CA SER A 442 7.36 -26.78 -4.01
C SER A 442 7.26 -27.34 -2.60
N VAL A 443 6.16 -27.07 -1.91
CA VAL A 443 5.85 -27.79 -0.68
C VAL A 443 5.38 -29.18 -1.12
N ASN A 444 6.23 -30.20 -0.95
CA ASN A 444 5.80 -31.58 -1.16
C ASN A 444 4.69 -31.87 -0.15
N LEU A 445 3.54 -32.32 -0.64
CA LEU A 445 2.36 -32.68 0.16
C LEU A 445 2.63 -33.78 1.22
N SER A 446 3.83 -34.36 1.24
CA SER A 446 4.22 -35.48 2.11
C SER A 446 5.00 -35.08 3.37
N GLU A 447 5.42 -33.82 3.55
CA GLU A 447 6.37 -33.42 4.62
C GLU A 447 5.77 -32.55 5.74
N VAL A 448 4.44 -32.53 5.91
CA VAL A 448 3.81 -31.70 6.98
C VAL A 448 3.81 -32.39 8.36
N GLU A 449 4.60 -33.45 8.55
CA GLU A 449 4.82 -34.10 9.84
C GLU A 449 6.31 -34.04 10.18
N GLU A 450 6.72 -33.04 10.99
CA GLU A 450 7.61 -33.18 12.17
C GLU A 450 8.32 -31.86 12.59
N VAL A 451 7.83 -31.32 13.72
CA VAL A 451 8.52 -30.80 14.92
C VAL A 451 9.74 -29.86 14.86
N PHE A 452 9.55 -28.72 15.56
CA PHE A 452 10.46 -27.81 16.28
C PHE A 452 11.86 -28.33 16.68
N GLU A 453 12.90 -27.48 16.50
CA GLU A 453 13.77 -27.07 17.63
C GLU A 453 14.61 -25.82 17.30
N SER A 454 14.86 -25.06 18.36
CA SER A 454 15.43 -23.71 18.47
C SER A 454 16.96 -23.64 18.40
N GLY A 455 17.51 -22.50 17.97
CA GLY A 455 18.95 -22.19 18.08
C GLY A 455 19.27 -20.71 17.88
N ASP A 456 19.94 -20.13 18.88
CA ASP A 456 20.22 -18.72 19.18
C ASP A 456 21.58 -18.20 18.61
N GLY A 457 21.75 -16.86 18.61
CA GLY A 457 23.01 -16.12 18.55
C GLY A 457 23.41 -15.58 17.17
N GLY A 458 23.77 -14.31 16.93
CA GLY A 458 24.07 -13.16 17.80
C GLY A 458 25.28 -12.38 17.23
N SER A 459 25.14 -11.04 17.08
CA SER A 459 26.19 -9.99 16.89
C SER A 459 27.20 -10.17 15.75
N ASP A 460 27.92 -9.18 15.21
CA ASP A 460 28.04 -7.72 15.36
C ASP A 460 28.83 -7.29 14.10
N ASP A 461 28.73 -6.03 13.69
CA ASP A 461 29.92 -5.18 13.49
C ASP A 461 29.62 -3.91 12.69
N SER A 462 30.05 -2.83 13.31
CA SER A 462 30.08 -1.44 12.87
C SER A 462 31.20 -1.18 11.86
N ALA A 463 31.03 -0.17 11.01
CA ALA A 463 31.97 0.95 10.92
C ALA A 463 31.54 2.02 9.90
N SER A 464 31.36 3.23 10.44
CA SER A 464 31.63 4.56 9.87
C SER A 464 32.42 4.64 8.55
N LEU A 465 32.06 5.61 7.72
CA LEU A 465 32.96 6.75 7.43
C LEU A 465 32.22 7.94 6.80
N ALA A 466 32.67 9.10 7.23
CA ALA A 466 32.13 10.44 7.02
C ALA A 466 32.68 11.13 5.76
N HIS A 467 32.10 12.31 5.50
CA HIS A 467 32.57 13.42 4.66
C HIS A 467 32.28 13.35 3.15
N LEU A 468 31.38 14.20 2.64
CA LEU A 468 31.66 15.58 2.22
C LEU A 468 30.45 16.25 1.54
N ASN A 469 30.25 17.51 1.95
CA ASN A 469 29.83 18.69 1.19
C ASN A 469 28.37 18.90 0.73
N GLU A 470 27.79 19.88 1.42
CA GLU A 470 26.96 20.99 0.96
C GLU A 470 27.17 21.35 -0.52
N ASP A 471 26.08 21.41 -1.30
CA ASP A 471 25.59 22.63 -1.95
C ASP A 471 24.33 22.37 -2.80
N ASP A 472 23.48 23.40 -2.84
CA ASP A 472 22.35 23.70 -3.72
C ASP A 472 21.05 22.85 -3.69
N TYR A 473 20.13 23.38 -2.87
CA TYR A 473 18.68 23.29 -2.99
C TYR A 473 18.17 24.38 -3.94
N ASP A 474 17.60 24.01 -5.08
CA ASP A 474 16.42 24.71 -5.62
C ASP A 474 15.64 23.78 -6.54
N GLY A 475 14.33 23.64 -6.30
CA GLY A 475 13.51 22.67 -7.01
C GLY A 475 12.07 22.63 -6.52
N LYS A 476 11.31 23.65 -6.88
CA LYS A 476 9.84 23.65 -6.81
C LYS A 476 9.30 22.47 -7.65
N PHE A 477 8.52 21.60 -7.03
CA PHE A 477 7.74 20.57 -7.74
C PHE A 477 6.26 20.83 -7.51
N GLU A 478 5.58 21.20 -8.59
CA GLU A 478 4.12 21.27 -8.69
C GLU A 478 3.56 19.84 -8.76
N ASP A 479 2.60 19.54 -7.87
CA ASP A 479 1.74 18.36 -7.96
C ASP A 479 0.85 18.52 -9.19
N SER A 480 1.03 17.64 -10.17
CA SER A 480 0.13 17.46 -11.32
C SER A 480 -0.46 16.06 -11.24
N ASP A 481 -1.59 15.96 -10.57
CA ASP A 481 -2.55 14.86 -10.69
C ASP A 481 -3.96 15.48 -10.71
N ASP A 482 -4.20 16.34 -11.70
CA ASP A 482 -5.54 16.79 -12.09
C ASP A 482 -5.73 16.48 -13.58
N GLU A 483 -6.45 15.41 -13.89
CA GLU A 483 -7.18 15.30 -15.15
C GLU A 483 -8.58 14.75 -14.86
N SER A 484 -9.46 15.71 -14.56
CA SER A 484 -10.90 15.63 -14.82
C SER A 484 -11.12 15.67 -16.33
N ASP A 485 -11.87 14.70 -16.88
CA ASP A 485 -12.51 14.89 -18.18
C ASP A 485 -13.97 14.44 -18.09
N GLY A 486 -14.84 15.44 -17.94
CA GLY A 486 -16.27 15.34 -18.12
C GLY A 486 -16.60 15.72 -19.55
N GLY A 487 -16.98 14.73 -20.37
CA GLY A 487 -17.58 14.93 -21.68
C GLY A 487 -19.06 14.62 -21.63
N ALA A 488 -19.90 15.64 -21.42
CA ALA A 488 -21.32 15.59 -21.72
C ALA A 488 -21.50 15.81 -23.23
N GLY A 489 -21.93 14.77 -23.94
CA GLY A 489 -22.48 14.91 -25.29
C GLY A 489 -23.99 15.12 -25.18
N LEU A 490 -24.43 16.34 -25.42
CA LEU A 490 -25.78 16.62 -25.93
C LEU A 490 -25.75 16.32 -27.43
N GLU A 491 -26.69 15.49 -27.90
CA GLU A 491 -27.38 15.66 -29.17
C GLU A 491 -28.59 14.69 -29.21
N ASP A 492 -29.76 15.31 -29.38
CA ASP A 492 -31.14 14.84 -29.61
C ASP A 492 -31.91 14.03 -28.54
#